data_AF-A0A822GQZ0-F1
#
_entry.id   AF-A0A822GQZ0-F1
#
_cell.length_a   1.000
_cell.length_b   1.000
_cell.length_c   1.000
_cell.angle_alpha   90.00
_cell.angle_beta   90.00
_cell.angle_gamma   90.00
#
_symmetry.space_group_name_H-M   'P 1'
#
loop_
_entity.id
_entity.type
_entity.pdbx_description
1 polymer ?
#
loop_
_entity_poly.entity_id
_entity_poly.type
_entity_poly.pdbx_seq_one_letter_code
_entity_poly.pdbx_strand_id
1 'polypeptide(L)'
;MVFYCFAIILYPCDGTQWDYTSNLCGFGACYLLFDKVLGTFDWAFNNGLPMVVNALANVALIIRVVRQKRRLQQSLTWRQQRRMTVQLLAISSLYIIAWSPCLIVGLVQILGYPTFLAQIQTDFFLDLIYVVCLFLPW
;
A
#
# COMPACT_ATOMS: atom_id res chain seq x y z
N MET A 1 -1.76 4.36 -13.18
CA MET A 1 -1.46 5.61 -13.93
C MET A 1 -2.53 5.93 -14.98
N VAL A 2 -2.78 5.08 -15.99
CA VAL A 2 -3.83 5.35 -17.01
C VAL A 2 -5.22 5.53 -16.38
N PHE A 3 -5.59 4.67 -15.42
CA PHE A 3 -6.84 4.81 -14.65
C PHE A 3 -7.00 6.21 -14.03
N TYR A 4 -5.96 6.71 -13.36
CA TYR A 4 -5.98 8.03 -12.74
C TYR A 4 -6.11 9.18 -13.74
N CYS A 5 -5.50 9.07 -14.93
CA CYS A 5 -5.69 10.09 -15.97
C CYS A 5 -7.16 10.22 -16.39
N PHE A 6 -7.86 9.10 -16.55
CA PHE A 6 -9.29 9.11 -16.89
C PHE A 6 -10.15 9.56 -15.70
N ALA A 7 -9.91 8.98 -14.51
CA ALA A 7 -10.72 9.25 -13.33
C ALA A 7 -10.57 10.68 -12.78
N ILE A 8 -9.43 11.33 -12.98
CA ILE A 8 -9.18 12.69 -12.50
C ILE A 8 -9.59 13.75 -13.53
N ILE A 9 -9.32 13.52 -14.83
CA ILE A 9 -9.54 14.54 -15.87
C ILE A 9 -10.98 14.53 -16.39
N LEU A 10 -11.60 13.36 -16.51
CA LEU A 10 -12.91 13.21 -17.16
C LEU A 10 -14.06 13.12 -16.17
N TYR A 11 -13.79 12.89 -14.88
CA TYR A 11 -14.85 12.84 -13.88
C TYR A 11 -15.29 14.27 -13.51
N PRO A 12 -16.59 14.60 -13.63
CA PRO A 12 -17.06 15.96 -13.39
C PRO A 12 -16.89 16.35 -11.91
N CYS A 13 -16.23 17.48 -11.67
CA CYS A 13 -16.12 18.12 -10.37
C CYS A 13 -16.82 19.49 -10.45
N ASP A 14 -17.96 19.65 -9.78
CA ASP A 14 -18.76 20.90 -9.83
C ASP A 14 -18.25 21.99 -8.86
N GLY A 15 -17.05 21.85 -8.29
CA GLY A 15 -16.41 22.84 -7.41
C GLY A 15 -17.04 22.99 -6.01
N THR A 16 -18.24 22.47 -5.78
CA THR A 16 -18.92 22.42 -4.46
C THR A 16 -18.30 21.41 -3.49
N GLN A 17 -17.36 20.61 -3.97
CA GLN A 17 -16.80 19.44 -3.28
C GLN A 17 -15.36 19.66 -2.81
N TRP A 18 -14.87 20.89 -2.96
CA TRP A 18 -13.53 21.27 -2.53
C TRP A 18 -13.54 21.56 -1.04
N ASP A 19 -12.90 20.68 -0.28
CA ASP A 19 -12.63 20.92 1.13
C ASP A 19 -11.34 21.72 1.29
N TYR A 20 -11.48 22.99 1.64
CA TYR A 20 -10.38 23.91 1.91
C TYR A 20 -9.83 23.79 3.35
N THR A 21 -10.43 22.94 4.19
CA THR A 21 -9.96 22.69 5.56
C THR A 21 -9.02 21.49 5.66
N SER A 22 -8.92 20.71 4.58
CA SER A 22 -7.98 19.60 4.46
C SER A 22 -6.52 20.09 4.42
N ASN A 23 -5.61 19.31 5.01
CA ASN A 23 -4.17 19.64 5.08
C ASN A 23 -3.47 19.68 3.71
N LEU A 24 -4.11 19.17 2.66
CA LEU A 24 -3.59 19.07 1.30
C LEU A 24 -4.64 19.51 0.28
N CYS A 25 -4.27 20.38 -0.66
CA CYS A 25 -5.11 20.68 -1.81
C CYS A 25 -5.27 19.43 -2.69
N GLY A 26 -6.51 19.03 -2.96
CA GLY A 26 -6.81 17.85 -3.77
C GLY A 26 -6.67 16.52 -3.02
N PHE A 27 -6.74 16.55 -1.68
CA PHE A 27 -6.62 15.35 -0.82
C PHE A 27 -7.59 14.22 -1.20
N GLY A 28 -8.80 14.56 -1.64
CA GLY A 28 -9.74 13.62 -2.24
C GLY A 28 -10.06 13.98 -3.68
N ALA A 29 -9.77 13.07 -4.61
CA ALA A 29 -10.29 13.20 -5.98
C ALA A 29 -11.83 13.10 -5.96
N CYS A 30 -12.54 13.86 -6.79
CA CYS A 30 -14.01 13.89 -6.75
C CYS A 30 -14.64 12.51 -6.97
N TYR A 31 -14.03 11.67 -7.82
CA TYR A 31 -14.49 10.30 -8.04
C TYR A 31 -14.40 9.43 -6.77
N LEU A 32 -13.45 9.72 -5.87
CA LEU A 32 -13.22 8.98 -4.63
C LEU A 32 -14.24 9.35 -3.54
N LEU A 33 -14.69 10.61 -3.53
CA LEU A 33 -15.65 11.14 -2.54
C LEU A 33 -17.10 10.81 -2.89
N PHE A 34 -17.46 10.84 -4.18
CA PHE A 34 -18.86 10.75 -4.61
C PHE A 34 -19.23 9.42 -5.24
N ASP A 35 -18.27 8.73 -5.85
CA ASP A 35 -18.51 7.40 -6.40
C ASP A 35 -17.84 6.34 -5.53
N LYS A 36 -18.65 5.77 -4.62
CA LYS A 36 -18.22 4.68 -3.74
C LYS A 36 -17.74 3.46 -4.53
N VAL A 37 -18.26 3.23 -5.74
CA VAL A 37 -17.87 2.10 -6.58
C VAL A 37 -16.47 2.32 -7.14
N LEU A 38 -16.20 3.50 -7.71
CA LEU A 38 -14.86 3.83 -8.21
C LEU A 38 -13.83 3.94 -7.08
N GLY A 39 -14.20 4.54 -5.94
CA GLY A 39 -13.32 4.61 -4.77
C GLY A 39 -12.95 3.23 -4.22
N THR A 40 -13.93 2.32 -4.12
CA THR A 40 -13.69 0.94 -3.68
C THR A 40 -12.86 0.16 -4.70
N PHE A 41 -13.10 0.38 -6.00
CA PHE A 41 -12.31 -0.24 -7.07
C PHE A 41 -10.85 0.21 -7.02
N ASP A 42 -10.61 1.51 -6.85
CA ASP A 42 -9.27 2.06 -6.73
C ASP A 42 -8.54 1.49 -5.50
N TRP A 43 -9.20 1.49 -4.34
CA TRP A 43 -8.64 0.89 -3.12
C TRP A 43 -8.35 -0.60 -3.28
N ALA A 44 -9.26 -1.38 -3.87
CA ALA A 44 -9.10 -2.83 -3.99
C ALA A 44 -8.04 -3.21 -5.05
N PHE A 45 -8.08 -2.61 -6.23
CA PHE A 45 -7.23 -3.00 -7.36
C PHE A 45 -5.90 -2.25 -7.38
N ASN A 46 -5.88 -0.94 -7.16
CA ASN A 46 -4.63 -0.18 -7.23
C ASN A 46 -3.84 -0.28 -5.91
N ASN A 47 -4.49 -0.40 -4.75
CA ASN A 47 -3.79 -0.52 -3.47
C ASN A 47 -3.79 -1.96 -2.91
N GLY A 48 -4.93 -2.65 -2.92
CA GLY A 48 -5.06 -3.99 -2.36
C GLY A 48 -4.28 -5.06 -3.13
N LEU A 49 -4.40 -5.09 -4.46
CA LEU A 49 -3.76 -6.12 -5.30
C LEU A 49 -2.22 -6.09 -5.18
N PRO A 50 -1.52 -4.95 -5.33
CA PRO A 50 -0.06 -4.91 -5.15
C PRO A 50 0.38 -5.36 -3.76
N MET A 51 -0.43 -5.08 -2.73
CA MET A 51 -0.12 -5.50 -1.37
C MET A 51 -0.22 -7.03 -1.20
N VAL A 52 -1.26 -7.66 -1.75
CA VAL A 52 -1.39 -9.12 -1.75
C VAL A 52 -0.23 -9.76 -2.50
N VAL A 53 0.13 -9.21 -3.67
CA VAL A 53 1.28 -9.68 -4.45
C VAL A 53 2.58 -9.54 -3.65
N ASN A 54 2.80 -8.41 -2.97
CA ASN A 54 3.95 -8.22 -2.09
C ASN A 54 3.96 -9.26 -0.96
N ALA A 55 2.84 -9.49 -0.28
CA ALA A 55 2.75 -10.48 0.79
C ALA A 55 3.12 -11.89 0.29
N LEU A 56 2.57 -12.31 -0.85
CA LEU A 56 2.88 -13.61 -1.47
C LEU A 56 4.34 -13.70 -1.91
N ALA A 57 4.89 -12.63 -2.50
CA ALA A 57 6.29 -12.57 -2.91
C ALA A 57 7.24 -12.72 -1.71
N ASN A 58 6.93 -12.12 -0.56
CA ASN A 58 7.72 -12.30 0.66
C ASN A 58 7.68 -13.72 1.17
N VAL A 59 6.50 -14.33 1.25
CA VAL A 59 6.37 -15.73 1.68
C VAL A 59 7.17 -16.64 0.75
N ALA A 60 7.06 -16.43 -0.57
CA ALA A 60 7.85 -17.17 -1.55
C ALA A 60 9.36 -16.97 -1.39
N LEU A 61 9.81 -15.73 -1.11
CA LEU A 61 11.22 -15.41 -0.86
C LEU A 61 11.74 -16.11 0.41
N ILE A 62 10.99 -16.08 1.52
CA ILE A 62 11.36 -16.78 2.76
C ILE A 62 11.51 -18.28 2.50
N ILE A 63 10.53 -18.89 1.82
CA ILE A 63 10.58 -20.31 1.47
C ILE A 63 11.81 -20.62 0.61
N ARG A 64 12.09 -19.80 -0.42
CA ARG A 64 13.27 -19.96 -1.27
C ARG A 64 14.56 -19.88 -0.46
N VAL A 65 14.70 -18.90 0.43
CA VAL A 65 15.89 -18.72 1.28
C VAL A 65 16.10 -19.92 2.19
N VAL A 66 15.04 -20.41 2.84
CA VAL A 66 15.12 -21.58 3.73
C VAL A 66 15.51 -22.83 2.93
N ARG A 67 14.90 -23.05 1.76
CA ARG A 67 15.23 -24.17 0.87
C ARG A 67 16.66 -24.08 0.32
N GLN A 68 17.10 -22.89 -0.07
CA GLN A 68 18.43 -22.64 -0.61
C GLN A 68 19.52 -22.79 0.46
N LYS A 69 19.26 -22.33 1.69
CA LYS A 69 20.11 -22.57 2.86
C LYS A 69 20.28 -24.08 3.15
N ARG A 70 19.19 -24.85 3.03
CA ARG A 70 19.22 -26.31 3.21
C ARG A 70 19.93 -27.04 2.07
N ARG A 71 19.79 -26.59 0.81
CA ARG A 71 20.39 -27.25 -0.35
C ARG A 71 21.88 -26.99 -0.53
N LEU A 72 22.35 -25.77 -0.31
CA LEU A 72 23.65 -25.38 -0.86
C LEU A 72 24.87 -25.55 0.04
N GLN A 73 24.78 -25.53 1.38
CA GLN A 73 25.96 -25.64 2.31
C GLN A 73 27.23 -24.82 1.92
N GLN A 74 27.16 -23.91 0.95
CA GLN A 74 28.29 -23.18 0.37
C GLN A 74 28.34 -21.78 0.97
N SER A 75 29.42 -21.51 1.71
CA SER A 75 29.56 -20.33 2.57
C SER A 75 29.95 -19.03 1.83
N LEU A 76 30.54 -19.13 0.64
CA LEU A 76 31.20 -18.00 -0.04
C LEU A 76 30.23 -17.10 -0.83
N THR A 77 29.35 -17.64 -1.67
CA THR A 77 28.30 -16.86 -2.40
C THR A 77 27.08 -16.53 -1.54
N TRP A 78 26.93 -17.20 -0.39
CA TRP A 78 25.83 -17.00 0.56
C TRP A 78 25.82 -15.60 1.18
N ARG A 79 26.98 -15.01 1.45
CA ARG A 79 27.06 -13.72 2.16
C ARG A 79 26.44 -12.57 1.35
N GLN A 80 26.65 -12.58 0.03
CA GLN A 80 26.15 -11.55 -0.89
C GLN A 80 24.66 -11.76 -1.23
N GLN A 81 24.25 -13.00 -1.50
CA GLN A 81 22.83 -13.37 -1.71
C GLN A 81 21.99 -13.12 -0.45
N ARG A 82 22.53 -13.42 0.74
CA ARG A 82 21.87 -13.16 2.03
C ARG A 82 21.68 -11.66 2.27
N ARG A 83 22.66 -10.81 1.92
CA ARG A 83 22.54 -9.36 2.10
C ARG A 83 21.41 -8.77 1.26
N MET A 84 21.35 -9.10 -0.03
CA MET A 84 20.24 -8.66 -0.90
C MET A 84 18.89 -9.20 -0.42
N THR A 85 18.83 -10.46 0.00
CA THR A 85 17.57 -11.04 0.47
C THR A 85 17.10 -10.42 1.78
N VAL A 86 18.01 -10.16 2.72
CA VAL A 86 17.69 -9.49 3.99
C VAL A 86 17.22 -8.05 3.73
N GLN A 87 17.82 -7.34 2.78
CA GLN A 87 17.36 -6.01 2.38
C GLN A 87 15.95 -6.05 1.78
N LEU A 88 15.68 -6.96 0.84
CA LEU A 88 14.34 -7.17 0.26
C LEU A 88 13.30 -7.52 1.33
N LEU A 89 13.65 -8.43 2.24
CA LEU A 89 12.78 -8.81 3.36
C LEU A 89 12.52 -7.66 4.32
N ALA A 90 13.54 -6.86 4.64
CA ALA A 90 13.40 -5.70 5.52
C ALA A 90 12.48 -4.64 4.89
N ILE A 91 12.75 -4.24 3.64
CA ILE A 91 11.93 -3.25 2.91
C ILE A 91 10.49 -3.73 2.81
N SER A 92 10.28 -5.01 2.49
CA SER A 92 8.92 -5.46 2.32
C SER A 92 8.18 -5.74 3.62
N SER A 93 8.88 -6.08 4.71
CA SER A 93 8.28 -6.16 6.04
C SER A 93 7.85 -4.78 6.52
N LEU A 94 8.67 -3.75 6.29
CA LEU A 94 8.31 -2.35 6.54
C LEU A 94 7.07 -1.94 5.75
N TYR A 95 6.99 -2.32 4.47
CA TYR A 95 5.82 -2.06 3.63
C TYR A 95 4.55 -2.71 4.18
N ILE A 96 4.62 -3.98 4.62
CA ILE A 96 3.48 -4.69 5.22
C ILE A 96 3.05 -4.02 6.53
N ILE A 97 4.01 -3.66 7.39
CA ILE A 97 3.71 -2.99 8.66
C ILE A 97 3.04 -1.64 8.42
N ALA A 98 3.56 -0.83 7.50
CA ALA A 98 3.01 0.48 7.19
C ALA A 98 1.59 0.41 6.60
N TRP A 99 1.32 -0.58 5.73
CA TRP A 99 0.00 -0.73 5.11
C TRP A 99 -1.03 -1.48 5.95
N SER A 100 -0.59 -2.30 6.90
CA SER A 100 -1.50 -3.13 7.71
C SER A 100 -2.63 -2.36 8.42
N PRO A 101 -2.42 -1.16 9.02
CA PRO A 101 -3.50 -0.43 9.67
C PRO A 101 -4.54 0.04 8.65
N CYS A 102 -4.11 0.51 7.48
CA CYS A 102 -4.99 0.96 6.41
C CYS A 102 -5.86 -0.19 5.86
N LEU A 103 -5.29 -1.38 5.69
CA LEU A 103 -6.06 -2.55 5.25
C LEU A 103 -7.07 -3.02 6.29
N ILE A 104 -6.66 -3.11 7.56
CA ILE A 104 -7.56 -3.58 8.63
C ILE A 104 -8.77 -2.65 8.73
N VAL A 105 -8.55 -1.34 8.70
CA VAL A 105 -9.64 -0.36 8.72
C VAL A 105 -10.50 -0.46 7.47
N GLY A 106 -9.91 -0.54 6.27
CA GLY A 106 -10.68 -0.69 5.03
C GLY A 106 -11.54 -1.97 4.98
N LEU A 107 -11.02 -3.09 5.49
CA LEU A 107 -11.81 -4.33 5.62
C LEU A 107 -12.99 -4.16 6.57
N VAL A 108 -12.79 -3.51 7.72
CA VAL A 108 -13.87 -3.24 8.69
C VAL A 108 -14.92 -2.28 8.08
N GLN A 109 -14.49 -1.31 7.28
CA GLN A 109 -15.39 -0.40 6.57
C GLN A 109 -16.27 -1.12 5.55
N ILE A 110 -15.73 -2.11 4.84
CA ILE A 110 -16.47 -2.92 3.87
C ILE A 110 -17.41 -3.92 4.57
N LEU A 111 -17.00 -4.49 5.71
CA LEU A 111 -17.76 -5.53 6.42
C LEU A 111 -19.00 -5.02 7.16
N GLY A 112 -19.12 -3.72 7.42
CA GLY A 112 -20.34 -3.16 8.01
C GLY A 112 -20.23 -1.82 8.71
N TYR A 113 -19.02 -1.27 8.88
CA TYR A 113 -18.83 0.01 9.57
C TYR A 113 -18.14 1.05 8.69
N PRO A 114 -18.83 1.61 7.69
CA PRO A 114 -18.23 2.42 6.63
C PRO A 114 -17.54 3.71 7.11
N THR A 115 -17.86 4.20 8.31
CA THR A 115 -17.24 5.39 8.92
C THR A 115 -16.17 5.06 9.94
N PHE A 116 -15.91 3.77 10.21
CA PHE A 116 -14.95 3.36 11.24
C PHE A 116 -13.55 3.86 10.89
N LEU A 117 -12.99 4.72 11.75
CA LEU A 117 -11.65 5.28 11.63
C LEU A 117 -11.34 5.90 10.25
N ALA A 118 -12.35 6.34 9.49
CA ALA A 118 -12.15 6.87 8.14
C ALA A 118 -11.24 8.11 8.13
N GLN A 119 -11.46 9.04 9.07
CA GLN A 119 -10.62 10.24 9.23
C GLN A 119 -9.18 9.89 9.64
N ILE A 120 -9.00 8.96 10.58
CA ILE A 120 -7.67 8.55 11.01
C ILE A 120 -6.94 7.80 9.89
N GLN A 121 -7.67 7.03 9.08
CA GLN A 121 -7.11 6.32 7.95
C GLN A 121 -6.60 7.29 6.88
N THR A 122 -7.39 8.31 6.53
CA THR A 122 -6.98 9.31 5.55
C THR A 122 -5.82 10.15 6.07
N ASP A 123 -5.90 10.62 7.31
CA ASP A 123 -4.98 11.64 7.83
C ASP A 123 -3.66 11.07 8.37
N PHE A 124 -3.62 9.78 8.70
CA PHE A 124 -2.44 9.14 9.30
C PHE A 124 -2.02 7.86 8.60
N PHE A 125 -2.95 6.93 8.34
CA PHE A 125 -2.56 5.60 7.83
C PHE A 125 -2.12 5.62 6.37
N LEU A 126 -2.69 6.50 5.54
CA LEU A 126 -2.17 6.72 4.18
C LEU A 126 -0.79 7.35 4.21
N ASP A 127 -0.55 8.32 5.11
CA ASP A 127 0.74 9.02 5.18
C ASP A 127 1.87 8.17 5.80
N LEU A 128 1.51 7.16 6.59
CA LEU A 128 2.47 6.22 7.17
C LEU A 128 3.30 5.48 6.10
N ILE A 129 2.80 5.35 4.86
CA ILE A 129 3.57 4.76 3.77
C ILE A 129 4.82 5.57 3.43
N TYR A 130 4.77 6.91 3.54
CA TYR A 130 5.90 7.77 3.21
C TYR A 130 7.05 7.60 4.19
N VAL A 131 6.79 7.06 5.39
CA VAL A 131 7.84 6.68 6.34
C VAL A 131 8.71 5.57 5.76
N VAL A 132 8.17 4.67 4.92
CA VAL A 132 8.96 3.61 4.26
C VAL A 132 10.01 4.22 3.34
N CYS A 133 9.71 5.34 2.67
CA CYS A 133 10.65 6.06 1.81
C CYS A 133 11.89 6.58 2.57
N LEU A 134 11.78 6.87 3.87
CA LEU A 134 12.92 7.28 4.70
C LEU A 134 13.90 6.13 4.98
N PHE A 135 13.41 4.89 4.99
CA PHE A 135 14.22 3.69 5.26
C PHE A 135 14.74 2.99 3.99
N LEU A 136 14.35 3.48 2.82
CA LEU A 136 14.90 3.04 1.55
C LEU A 136 16.35 3.56 1.43
N PRO A 137 17.33 2.69 1.15
CA PRO A 137 18.70 3.13 0.93
C PRO A 137 18.77 4.00 -0.33
N TRP A 138 19.17 5.27 -0.16
CA TRP A 138 19.49 6.21 -1.24
C TRP A 138 20.80 5.80 -1.95
#